data_AF-A0A1G0MJN9-F1
#
_entry.id   AF-A0A1G0MJN9-F1
#
_cell.length_a   1.000
_cell.length_b   1.000
_cell.length_c   1.000
_cell.angle_alpha   90.00
_cell.angle_beta   90.00
_cell.angle_gamma   90.00
#
_symmetry.space_group_name_H-M   'P 1'
#
loop_
_entity.id
_entity.type
_entity.pdbx_description
1 polymer ?
#
loop_
_entity_poly.entity_id
_entity_poly.type
_entity_poly.pdbx_seq_one_letter_code
_entity_poly.pdbx_strand_id
1 'polypeptide(L)'
;MSKRRKLCLYPLVLLIIVASVTWSFCLAYATSCTCKDICSIENVATEARAAQWEYQIQIARLQSEDYDSFMSTWYTPGRYEEIQMDVQKRINSHSARSECSTLDSVAATTNGGDCSITTEATTACIKEYGMAHERVHQRACQSFSHILTYQMSYSLADMLAEEIAGYQTAIDMERWMKNGPLKDCCCLNRCTSTTNGTPVTGALPKISTLQQIVRNLVR
;
A
#
# COMPACT_ATOMS: atom_id res chain seq x y z
N MET A 1 -8.07 28.04 -64.91
CA MET A 1 -8.55 28.03 -63.50
C MET A 1 -7.72 27.05 -62.66
N SER A 2 -7.05 27.60 -61.65
CA SER A 2 -6.40 27.02 -60.46
C SER A 2 -6.04 25.51 -60.41
N LYS A 3 -4.76 25.19 -60.69
CA LYS A 3 -4.08 23.95 -60.27
C LYS A 3 -2.79 24.24 -59.48
N ARG A 4 -2.82 25.19 -58.53
CA ARG A 4 -1.63 25.58 -57.73
C ARG A 4 -1.90 25.77 -56.23
N ARG A 5 -2.66 24.85 -55.59
CA ARG A 5 -2.93 24.94 -54.13
C ARG A 5 -2.92 23.59 -53.39
N LYS A 6 -2.12 22.60 -53.80
CA LYS A 6 -2.11 21.28 -53.13
C LYS A 6 -0.75 20.75 -52.68
N LEU A 7 0.31 21.57 -52.67
CA LEU A 7 1.67 21.07 -52.38
C LEU A 7 2.40 21.67 -51.16
N CYS A 8 1.76 22.51 -50.33
CA CYS A 8 2.44 23.11 -49.18
C CYS A 8 1.86 22.74 -47.80
N LEU A 9 0.90 21.82 -47.70
CA LEU A 9 0.28 21.45 -46.42
C LEU A 9 0.69 20.07 -45.87
N TYR A 10 1.30 19.20 -46.70
CA TYR A 10 1.67 17.85 -46.28
C TYR A 10 2.92 17.74 -45.37
N PRO A 11 4.00 18.54 -45.53
CA PRO A 11 5.18 18.34 -44.67
C PRO A 11 4.97 18.87 -43.25
N LEU A 12 4.04 19.81 -43.04
CA LEU A 12 3.79 20.44 -41.75
C LEU A 12 2.90 19.56 -40.86
N VAL A 13 1.92 18.85 -41.43
CA VAL A 13 1.08 17.89 -40.70
C VAL A 13 1.88 16.64 -40.31
N LEU A 14 2.81 16.17 -41.15
CA LEU A 14 3.67 15.03 -40.83
C LEU A 14 4.66 15.35 -39.69
N LEU A 15 5.20 16.57 -39.65
CA LEU A 15 6.08 17.04 -38.57
C LEU A 15 5.36 17.15 -37.21
N ILE A 16 4.09 17.55 -37.19
CA ILE A 16 3.28 17.60 -35.95
C ILE A 16 2.96 16.21 -35.43
N ILE A 17 2.69 15.23 -36.32
CA ILE A 17 2.44 13.83 -35.93
C ILE A 17 3.74 13.18 -35.39
N VAL A 18 4.90 13.43 -36.00
CA VAL A 18 6.17 12.88 -35.48
C VAL A 18 6.54 13.53 -34.13
N ALA A 19 6.29 14.83 -33.95
CA ALA A 19 6.54 15.51 -32.67
C ALA A 19 5.57 15.10 -31.55
N SER A 20 4.36 14.64 -31.87
CA SER A 20 3.38 14.18 -30.86
C SER A 20 3.57 12.71 -30.46
N VAL A 21 4.26 11.90 -31.28
CA VAL A 21 4.56 10.50 -30.93
C VAL A 21 5.85 10.37 -30.09
N THR A 22 6.73 11.39 -30.10
CA THR A 22 7.96 11.39 -29.27
C THR A 22 7.77 11.90 -27.85
N TRP A 23 6.57 12.35 -27.47
CA TRP A 23 6.22 12.73 -26.09
C TRP A 23 5.46 11.64 -25.32
N SER A 24 5.52 10.39 -25.79
CA SER A 24 4.92 9.23 -25.13
C SER A 24 5.93 8.25 -24.54
N PHE A 25 7.20 8.63 -24.41
CA PHE A 25 8.20 7.78 -23.76
C PHE A 25 8.76 8.43 -22.49
N CYS A 26 8.40 7.78 -21.38
CA CYS A 26 9.04 7.82 -20.08
C CYS A 26 8.75 9.06 -19.22
N LEU A 27 7.53 9.08 -18.65
CA LEU A 27 7.43 9.27 -17.20
C LEU A 27 8.43 8.31 -16.54
N ALA A 28 9.64 8.78 -16.29
CA ALA A 28 10.57 8.14 -15.39
C ALA A 28 9.98 8.29 -13.98
N TYR A 29 8.95 7.50 -13.69
CA TYR A 29 8.72 7.06 -12.33
C TYR A 29 10.06 6.49 -11.89
N ALA A 30 10.60 6.96 -10.77
CA ALA A 30 11.57 6.15 -10.06
C ALA A 30 10.85 4.81 -9.81
N THR A 31 11.10 3.78 -10.60
CA THR A 31 10.37 2.49 -10.57
C THR A 31 11.17 1.40 -9.87
N SER A 32 12.32 1.73 -9.28
CA SER A 32 13.26 0.74 -8.82
C SER A 32 13.36 0.72 -7.31
N CYS A 33 13.24 -0.48 -6.73
CA CYS A 33 13.68 -0.72 -5.37
C CYS A 33 15.20 -0.72 -5.34
N THR A 34 15.74 -0.29 -4.21
CA THR A 34 17.15 -0.36 -3.89
C THR A 34 17.34 -1.31 -2.71
N CYS A 35 18.53 -1.89 -2.56
CA CYS A 35 18.81 -2.70 -1.38
C CYS A 35 18.78 -1.93 -0.06
N LYS A 36 18.65 -0.59 -0.08
CA LYS A 36 18.41 0.20 1.14
C LYS A 36 16.98 -0.01 1.66
N ASP A 37 16.02 -0.26 0.77
CA ASP A 37 14.60 -0.38 1.12
C ASP A 37 14.29 -1.68 1.91
N ILE A 38 15.16 -2.69 1.84
CA ILE A 38 14.87 -4.02 2.44
C ILE A 38 14.75 -3.97 3.96
N CYS A 39 15.55 -3.14 4.65
CA CYS A 39 15.43 -2.92 6.09
C CYS A 39 14.05 -2.37 6.46
N SER A 40 13.62 -1.32 5.78
CA SER A 40 12.30 -0.70 6.01
C SER A 40 11.18 -1.68 5.71
N ILE A 41 11.25 -2.41 4.60
CA ILE A 41 10.24 -3.40 4.22
C ILE A 41 10.11 -4.51 5.28
N GLU A 42 11.23 -5.02 5.80
CA GLU A 42 11.23 -6.03 6.87
C GLU A 42 10.70 -5.48 8.20
N ASN A 43 11.06 -4.24 8.55
CA ASN A 43 10.54 -3.60 9.74
C ASN A 43 9.03 -3.43 9.64
N VAL A 44 8.51 -2.87 8.55
CA VAL A 44 7.08 -2.65 8.40
C VAL A 44 6.31 -3.96 8.33
N ALA A 45 6.87 -5.02 7.74
CA ALA A 45 6.24 -6.34 7.78
C ALA A 45 6.17 -6.91 9.21
N THR A 46 7.16 -6.59 10.05
CA THR A 46 7.15 -6.97 11.47
C THR A 46 6.08 -6.18 12.23
N GLU A 47 6.00 -4.86 12.01
CA GLU A 47 4.96 -4.00 12.56
C GLU A 47 3.57 -4.46 12.11
N ALA A 48 3.41 -4.83 10.83
CA ALA A 48 2.17 -5.34 10.27
C ALA A 48 1.69 -6.63 10.94
N ARG A 49 2.60 -7.58 11.19
CA ARG A 49 2.27 -8.82 11.93
C ARG A 49 1.86 -8.51 13.36
N ALA A 50 2.53 -7.56 14.01
CA ALA A 50 2.21 -7.11 15.35
C ALA A 50 0.82 -6.43 15.39
N ALA A 51 0.51 -5.58 14.42
CA ALA A 51 -0.79 -4.94 14.28
C ALA A 51 -1.91 -5.97 14.04
N GLN A 52 -1.74 -6.89 13.07
CA GLN A 52 -2.70 -7.96 12.81
C GLN A 52 -3.01 -8.79 14.06
N TRP A 53 -2.00 -9.15 14.83
CA TRP A 53 -2.17 -9.90 16.06
C TRP A 53 -3.06 -9.15 17.07
N GLU A 54 -2.82 -7.85 17.26
CA GLU A 54 -3.63 -7.06 18.18
C GLU A 54 -5.07 -6.90 17.67
N TYR A 55 -5.27 -6.61 16.38
CA TYR A 55 -6.63 -6.54 15.82
C TYR A 55 -7.39 -7.86 15.97
N GLN A 56 -6.74 -9.01 15.78
CA GLN A 56 -7.36 -10.32 16.00
C GLN A 56 -7.83 -10.51 17.46
N ILE A 57 -7.03 -10.05 18.43
CA ILE A 57 -7.43 -10.06 19.84
C ILE A 57 -8.64 -9.15 20.06
N GLN A 58 -8.64 -7.94 19.49
CA GLN A 58 -9.72 -6.98 19.68
C GLN A 58 -11.02 -7.45 19.01
N ILE A 59 -10.95 -8.06 17.82
CA ILE A 59 -12.10 -8.72 17.18
C ILE A 59 -12.65 -9.82 18.08
N ALA A 60 -11.79 -10.70 18.63
CA ALA A 60 -12.24 -11.77 19.51
C ALA A 60 -12.93 -11.24 20.79
N ARG A 61 -12.43 -10.13 21.35
CA ARG A 61 -13.07 -9.45 22.49
C ARG A 61 -14.44 -8.88 22.10
N LEU A 62 -14.51 -8.13 21.01
CA LEU A 62 -15.76 -7.56 20.50
C LEU A 62 -16.79 -8.66 20.20
N GLN A 63 -16.38 -9.76 19.58
CA GLN A 63 -17.27 -10.89 19.31
C GLN A 63 -17.81 -11.54 20.60
N SER A 64 -17.01 -11.59 21.67
CA SER A 64 -17.48 -12.05 22.98
C SER A 64 -18.50 -11.07 23.59
N GLU A 65 -18.24 -9.76 23.54
CA GLU A 65 -19.13 -8.72 24.06
C GLU A 65 -20.46 -8.64 23.27
N ASP A 66 -20.37 -8.75 21.95
CA ASP A 66 -21.52 -8.73 21.04
C ASP A 66 -22.37 -10.00 21.19
N TYR A 67 -21.74 -11.15 21.48
CA TYR A 67 -22.45 -12.39 21.81
C TYR A 67 -23.26 -12.24 23.10
N ASP A 68 -22.68 -11.66 24.14
CA ASP A 68 -23.35 -11.45 25.43
C ASP A 68 -24.48 -10.40 25.36
N SER A 69 -24.33 -9.40 24.48
CA SER A 69 -25.29 -8.30 24.33
C SER A 69 -26.33 -8.49 23.22
N PHE A 70 -26.18 -9.52 22.37
CA PHE A 70 -26.99 -9.76 21.17
C PHE A 70 -27.03 -8.59 20.16
N MET A 71 -26.09 -7.66 20.25
CA MET A 71 -26.01 -6.49 19.38
C MET A 71 -24.56 -6.28 18.93
N SER A 72 -24.37 -6.06 17.64
CA SER A 72 -23.04 -5.73 17.12
C SER A 72 -22.57 -4.38 17.62
N THR A 73 -21.31 -4.32 18.04
CA THR A 73 -20.63 -3.08 18.34
C THR A 73 -20.37 -2.32 17.05
N TRP A 74 -20.98 -1.14 16.91
CA TRP A 74 -20.78 -0.26 15.77
C TRP A 74 -19.50 0.57 15.89
N TYR A 75 -18.91 0.91 14.75
CA TYR A 75 -17.77 1.82 14.70
C TYR A 75 -18.12 3.18 15.32
N THR A 76 -17.23 3.69 16.16
CA THR A 76 -17.18 5.11 16.54
C THR A 76 -15.72 5.57 16.56
N PRO A 77 -15.43 6.85 16.25
CA PRO A 77 -14.05 7.34 16.27
C PRO A 77 -13.33 7.11 17.61
N GLY A 78 -14.02 7.35 18.74
CA GLY A 78 -13.43 7.17 20.07
C GLY A 78 -13.06 5.71 20.39
N ARG A 79 -13.97 4.76 20.13
CA ARG A 79 -13.66 3.33 20.31
C ARG A 79 -12.56 2.86 19.39
N TYR A 80 -12.53 3.36 18.16
CA TYR A 80 -11.48 3.01 17.23
C TYR A 80 -10.12 3.53 17.69
N GLU A 81 -10.05 4.78 18.18
CA GLU A 81 -8.84 5.37 18.73
C GLU A 81 -8.30 4.59 19.94
N GLU A 82 -9.16 4.10 20.82
CA GLU A 82 -8.77 3.21 21.94
C GLU A 82 -8.06 1.95 21.45
N ILE A 83 -8.61 1.31 20.41
CA ILE A 83 -8.00 0.14 19.79
C ILE A 83 -6.68 0.51 19.11
N GLN A 84 -6.62 1.64 18.40
CA GLN A 84 -5.39 2.14 17.78
C GLN A 84 -4.27 2.34 18.79
N MET A 85 -4.57 2.82 20.00
CA MET A 85 -3.57 2.93 21.06
C MET A 85 -2.99 1.58 21.48
N ASP A 86 -3.82 0.53 21.57
CA ASP A 86 -3.36 -0.82 21.91
C ASP A 86 -2.56 -1.46 20.76
N VAL A 87 -3.00 -1.26 19.51
CA VAL A 87 -2.26 -1.64 18.31
C VAL A 87 -0.88 -0.96 18.30
N GLN A 88 -0.81 0.34 18.57
CA GLN A 88 0.45 1.06 18.60
C GLN A 88 1.37 0.58 19.74
N LYS A 89 0.83 0.23 20.92
CA LYS A 89 1.63 -0.40 21.99
C LYS A 89 2.21 -1.73 21.52
N ARG A 90 1.41 -2.56 20.81
CA ARG A 90 1.87 -3.84 20.26
C ARG A 90 2.95 -3.64 19.21
N ILE A 91 2.76 -2.70 18.29
CA ILE A 91 3.77 -2.30 17.29
C ILE A 91 5.05 -1.87 17.98
N ASN A 92 4.98 -0.94 18.94
CA ASN A 92 6.14 -0.42 19.66
C ASN A 92 6.93 -1.52 20.40
N SER A 93 6.25 -2.52 20.95
CA SER A 93 6.90 -3.67 21.60
C SER A 93 7.67 -4.57 20.62
N HIS A 94 7.39 -4.49 19.31
CA HIS A 94 8.04 -5.27 18.25
C HIS A 94 8.99 -4.44 17.38
N SER A 95 8.75 -3.14 17.20
CA SER A 95 9.56 -2.23 16.36
C SER A 95 10.88 -1.81 17.03
N ALA A 96 11.03 -1.99 18.35
CA ALA A 96 12.27 -1.77 19.09
C ALA A 96 13.44 -2.71 18.69
N ARG A 97 13.25 -3.56 17.67
CA ARG A 97 14.22 -4.56 17.18
C ARG A 97 14.88 -4.20 15.85
N SER A 98 14.56 -3.04 15.27
CA SER A 98 15.23 -2.58 14.04
C SER A 98 16.63 -2.03 14.35
N GLU A 99 17.67 -2.80 14.02
CA GLU A 99 19.07 -2.36 14.08
C GLU A 99 19.50 -1.48 12.89
N CYS A 100 18.59 -1.17 11.96
CA CYS A 100 18.89 -0.28 10.83
C CYS A 100 18.83 1.18 11.30
N SER A 101 19.92 1.94 11.08
CA SER A 101 20.13 3.30 11.63
C SER A 101 19.14 4.35 11.13
N THR A 102 18.40 4.07 10.05
CA THR A 102 17.40 4.97 9.49
C THR A 102 16.35 4.12 8.78
N LEU A 103 15.09 4.31 9.16
CA LEU A 103 13.94 3.70 8.50
C LEU A 103 13.24 4.76 7.66
N ASP A 104 13.03 4.44 6.39
CA ASP A 104 12.18 5.21 5.50
C ASP A 104 10.72 5.26 6.00
N SER A 105 10.10 6.44 5.91
CA SER A 105 8.69 6.62 6.28
C SER A 105 7.79 5.90 5.28
N VAL A 106 6.82 5.14 5.80
CA VAL A 106 5.84 4.37 5.02
C VAL A 106 4.43 4.92 5.13
N ALA A 107 4.28 6.12 5.69
CA ALA A 107 2.99 6.74 5.94
C ALA A 107 2.20 6.95 4.65
N ALA A 108 0.96 6.46 4.65
CA ALA A 108 -0.03 6.69 3.63
C ALA A 108 -1.41 6.78 4.28
N THR A 109 -2.37 7.40 3.61
CA THR A 109 -3.72 7.57 4.16
C THR A 109 -4.74 7.64 3.03
N THR A 110 -5.89 7.01 3.23
CA THR A 110 -7.05 7.12 2.37
C THR A 110 -7.99 8.21 2.88
N ASN A 111 -8.30 9.19 2.04
CA ASN A 111 -9.27 10.22 2.34
C ASN A 111 -10.70 9.67 2.25
N GLY A 112 -11.48 9.79 3.33
CA GLY A 112 -12.84 9.23 3.39
C GLY A 112 -13.86 9.91 2.45
N GLY A 113 -13.62 11.14 1.99
CA GLY A 113 -14.55 11.90 1.14
C GLY A 113 -14.41 11.62 -0.35
N ASP A 114 -13.18 11.50 -0.86
CA ASP A 114 -12.92 11.25 -2.29
C ASP A 114 -12.26 9.89 -2.57
N CYS A 115 -12.00 9.11 -1.52
CA CYS A 115 -11.29 7.83 -1.57
C CYS A 115 -9.90 7.92 -2.21
N SER A 116 -9.29 9.12 -2.26
CA SER A 116 -7.93 9.30 -2.77
C SER A 116 -6.90 8.84 -1.73
N ILE A 117 -5.77 8.32 -2.21
CA ILE A 117 -4.65 7.90 -1.35
C ILE A 117 -3.58 8.98 -1.40
N THR A 118 -3.19 9.48 -0.23
CA THR A 118 -1.99 10.30 -0.04
C THR A 118 -0.87 9.45 0.55
N THR A 119 0.39 9.83 0.28
CA THR A 119 1.56 9.11 0.77
C THR A 119 2.73 10.05 0.94
N GLU A 120 3.47 9.88 2.03
CA GLU A 120 4.66 10.64 2.38
C GLU A 120 5.95 9.83 2.14
N ALA A 121 5.85 8.75 1.37
CA ALA A 121 6.93 7.81 1.20
C ALA A 121 8.18 8.40 0.52
N THR A 122 9.33 8.01 1.04
CA THR A 122 10.65 8.52 0.64
C THR A 122 11.20 7.87 -0.63
N THR A 123 10.87 6.61 -0.90
CA THR A 123 11.27 5.88 -2.12
C THR A 123 10.08 5.28 -2.83
N ALA A 124 10.25 4.90 -4.09
CA ALA A 124 9.19 4.31 -4.90
C ALA A 124 8.66 2.98 -4.36
N CYS A 125 9.54 2.14 -3.80
CA CYS A 125 9.12 0.86 -3.26
C CYS A 125 8.45 1.00 -1.90
N ILE A 126 8.91 1.96 -1.09
CA ILE A 126 8.24 2.33 0.14
C ILE A 126 6.88 2.98 -0.15
N LYS A 127 6.76 3.75 -1.23
CA LYS A 127 5.48 4.31 -1.69
C LYS A 127 4.48 3.23 -2.05
N GLU A 128 4.89 2.25 -2.85
CA GLU A 128 4.02 1.13 -3.20
C GLU A 128 3.64 0.30 -1.98
N TYR A 129 4.55 0.18 -1.02
CA TYR A 129 4.29 -0.49 0.24
C TYR A 129 3.20 0.22 1.04
N GLY A 130 3.34 1.52 1.28
CA GLY A 130 2.31 2.33 1.95
C GLY A 130 0.98 2.34 1.19
N MET A 131 1.02 2.45 -0.15
CA MET A 131 -0.18 2.43 -0.97
C MET A 131 -0.91 1.08 -0.97
N ALA A 132 -0.24 -0.05 -0.74
CA ALA A 132 -0.90 -1.34 -0.79
C ALA A 132 -1.90 -1.54 0.34
N HIS A 133 -1.55 -1.10 1.55
CA HIS A 133 -2.46 -1.06 2.69
C HIS A 133 -3.66 -0.15 2.36
N GLU A 134 -3.39 1.09 1.95
CA GLU A 134 -4.42 2.09 1.66
C GLU A 134 -5.34 1.71 0.48
N ARG A 135 -4.89 0.90 -0.46
CA ARG A 135 -5.75 0.38 -1.55
C ARG A 135 -6.87 -0.51 -1.02
N VAL A 136 -6.76 -1.08 0.19
CA VAL A 136 -7.85 -1.79 0.85
C VAL A 136 -8.92 -0.79 1.28
N HIS A 137 -8.55 0.24 2.05
CA HIS A 137 -9.44 1.31 2.49
C HIS A 137 -10.07 2.08 1.34
N GLN A 138 -9.29 2.38 0.29
CA GLN A 138 -9.81 3.05 -0.91
C GLN A 138 -10.95 2.23 -1.55
N ARG A 139 -10.81 0.91 -1.64
CA ARG A 139 -11.85 0.05 -2.23
C ARG A 139 -13.09 -0.01 -1.34
N ALA A 140 -12.90 -0.09 -0.03
CA ALA A 140 -13.99 -0.02 0.92
C ALA A 140 -14.73 1.30 0.78
N CYS A 141 -14.03 2.43 0.85
CA CYS A 141 -14.57 3.77 0.62
C CYS A 141 -15.37 3.88 -0.69
N GLN A 142 -14.82 3.37 -1.80
CA GLN A 142 -15.49 3.38 -3.11
C GLN A 142 -16.78 2.56 -3.15
N SER A 143 -16.87 1.47 -2.37
CA SER A 143 -18.06 0.63 -2.33
C SER A 143 -19.27 1.31 -1.66
N PHE A 144 -19.04 2.38 -0.88
CA PHE A 144 -20.07 3.16 -0.19
C PHE A 144 -20.39 4.50 -0.89
N SER A 145 -20.08 4.64 -2.19
CA SER A 145 -20.44 5.84 -2.98
C SER A 145 -19.90 7.17 -2.42
N HIS A 146 -18.69 7.18 -1.85
CA HIS A 146 -18.01 8.40 -1.37
C HIS A 146 -18.70 9.11 -0.18
N ILE A 147 -19.35 8.36 0.71
CA ILE A 147 -19.86 8.92 1.97
C ILE A 147 -18.67 9.37 2.83
N LEU A 148 -18.67 10.63 3.25
CA LEU A 148 -17.63 11.33 4.02
C LEU A 148 -17.17 10.63 5.33
N THR A 149 -17.85 9.56 5.73
CA THR A 149 -17.59 8.74 6.91
C THR A 149 -18.04 7.29 6.69
N TYR A 150 -17.65 6.66 5.56
CA TYR A 150 -18.07 5.30 5.23
C TYR A 150 -17.84 4.29 6.38
N GLN A 151 -16.80 4.48 7.19
CA GLN A 151 -16.49 3.65 8.36
C GLN A 151 -17.64 3.58 9.37
N MET A 152 -18.45 4.64 9.48
CA MET A 152 -19.63 4.67 10.37
C MET A 152 -20.74 3.71 9.92
N SER A 153 -20.67 3.16 8.71
CA SER A 153 -21.61 2.16 8.19
C SER A 153 -21.19 0.72 8.51
N TYR A 154 -20.09 0.52 9.24
CA TYR A 154 -19.53 -0.79 9.59
C TYR A 154 -19.71 -1.10 11.08
N SER A 155 -19.81 -2.40 11.38
CA SER A 155 -19.47 -2.86 12.73
C SER A 155 -17.99 -2.56 13.00
N LEU A 156 -17.62 -2.32 14.25
CA LEU A 156 -16.23 -2.10 14.60
C LEU A 156 -15.38 -3.31 14.22
N ALA A 157 -15.88 -4.53 14.44
CA ALA A 157 -15.19 -5.76 14.09
C ALA A 157 -14.90 -5.89 12.58
N ASP A 158 -15.84 -5.51 11.71
CA ASP A 158 -15.62 -5.50 10.26
C ASP A 158 -14.56 -4.46 9.86
N MET A 159 -14.56 -3.31 10.52
CA MET A 159 -13.52 -2.30 10.33
C MET A 159 -12.13 -2.85 10.70
N LEU A 160 -12.01 -3.51 11.85
CA LEU A 160 -10.73 -4.13 12.25
C LEU A 160 -10.32 -5.27 11.30
N ALA A 161 -11.28 -5.98 10.72
CA ALA A 161 -10.99 -7.00 9.70
C ALA A 161 -10.44 -6.38 8.40
N GLU A 162 -10.93 -5.20 8.03
CA GLU A 162 -10.40 -4.40 6.93
C GLU A 162 -8.94 -3.99 7.17
N GLU A 163 -8.62 -3.51 8.38
CA GLU A 163 -7.24 -3.22 8.81
C GLU A 163 -6.33 -4.45 8.72
N ILE A 164 -6.81 -5.62 9.19
CA ILE A 164 -6.06 -6.89 9.05
C ILE A 164 -5.77 -7.19 7.57
N ALA A 165 -6.75 -6.97 6.69
CA ALA A 165 -6.56 -7.14 5.25
C ALA A 165 -5.55 -6.12 4.68
N GLY A 166 -5.59 -4.87 5.12
CA GLY A 166 -4.59 -3.84 4.81
C GLY A 166 -3.18 -4.29 5.18
N TYR A 167 -2.96 -4.68 6.44
CA TYR A 167 -1.66 -5.18 6.91
C TYR A 167 -1.23 -6.51 6.26
N GLN A 168 -2.18 -7.34 5.79
CA GLN A 168 -1.83 -8.54 5.03
C GLN A 168 -1.14 -8.20 3.72
N THR A 169 -1.55 -7.11 3.05
CA THR A 169 -0.91 -6.68 1.80
C THR A 169 0.56 -6.30 2.01
N ALA A 170 0.88 -5.65 3.13
CA ALA A 170 2.24 -5.29 3.54
C ALA A 170 3.12 -6.54 3.72
N ILE A 171 2.59 -7.57 4.40
CA ILE A 171 3.29 -8.86 4.58
C ILE A 171 3.51 -9.57 3.25
N ASP A 172 2.50 -9.61 2.37
CA ASP A 172 2.63 -10.27 1.08
C ASP A 172 3.57 -9.52 0.13
N MET A 173 3.63 -8.19 0.23
CA MET A 173 4.61 -7.38 -0.47
C MET A 173 6.04 -7.64 0.00
N GLU A 174 6.29 -7.77 1.32
CA GLU A 174 7.60 -8.17 1.83
C GLU A 174 8.05 -9.50 1.23
N ARG A 175 7.17 -10.51 1.25
CA ARG A 175 7.44 -11.81 0.63
C ARG A 175 7.72 -11.69 -0.87
N TRP A 176 6.93 -10.91 -1.61
CA TRP A 176 7.12 -10.73 -3.05
C TRP A 176 8.44 -10.03 -3.36
N MET A 177 8.76 -8.95 -2.64
CA MET A 177 9.99 -8.18 -2.81
C MET A 177 11.23 -9.05 -2.57
N LYS A 178 11.25 -9.84 -1.49
CA LYS A 178 12.37 -10.72 -1.13
C LYS A 178 12.52 -11.94 -2.04
N ASN A 179 11.49 -12.33 -2.78
CA ASN A 179 11.59 -13.39 -3.78
C ASN A 179 11.77 -12.85 -5.21
N GLY A 180 11.71 -11.53 -5.39
CA GLY A 180 11.80 -10.86 -6.69
C GLY A 180 12.88 -9.77 -6.68
N PRO A 181 12.50 -8.49 -6.73
CA PRO A 181 13.44 -7.39 -6.96
C PRO A 181 14.46 -7.17 -5.85
N LEU A 182 14.24 -7.68 -4.64
CA LEU A 182 15.17 -7.53 -3.52
C LEU A 182 15.78 -8.87 -3.07
N LYS A 183 15.67 -9.93 -3.88
CA LYS A 183 16.11 -11.28 -3.50
C LYS A 183 17.60 -11.39 -3.15
N ASP A 184 18.43 -10.58 -3.80
CA ASP A 184 19.89 -10.57 -3.61
C ASP A 184 20.32 -9.45 -2.63
N CYS A 185 19.36 -8.69 -2.11
CA CYS A 185 19.59 -7.67 -1.10
C CYS A 185 19.54 -8.32 0.29
N CYS A 186 20.39 -7.84 1.21
CA CYS A 186 20.47 -8.41 2.55
C CYS A 186 20.48 -7.32 3.62
N CYS A 187 19.66 -7.51 4.65
CA CYS A 187 19.74 -6.74 5.89
C CYS A 187 20.88 -7.31 6.77
N LEU A 188 21.51 -6.45 7.59
CA LEU A 188 22.32 -6.86 8.74
C LEU A 188 23.59 -7.71 8.45
N ASN A 189 24.41 -7.35 7.45
CA ASN A 189 25.65 -8.07 7.14
C ASN A 189 25.46 -9.58 6.85
N ARG A 190 24.25 -10.04 6.50
CA ARG A 190 23.97 -11.46 6.20
C ARG A 190 24.40 -11.92 4.81
N CYS A 191 25.00 -11.03 4.02
CA CYS A 191 25.65 -11.36 2.75
C CYS A 191 26.91 -10.48 2.63
N THR A 192 28.05 -11.10 2.30
CA THR A 192 29.26 -10.38 1.91
C THR A 192 29.00 -9.66 0.57
N SER A 193 29.16 -8.34 0.60
CA SER A 193 28.97 -7.35 -0.48
C SER A 193 29.13 -7.81 -1.93
N THR A 194 28.20 -7.35 -2.78
CA THR A 194 28.45 -6.60 -4.03
C THR A 194 27.08 -6.04 -4.44
N THR A 195 26.81 -4.78 -4.72
CA THR A 195 27.57 -3.63 -5.23
C THR A 195 26.74 -2.38 -4.94
N ASN A 196 27.38 -1.20 -4.91
CA ASN A 196 26.68 0.08 -4.97
C ASN A 196 25.55 0.07 -6.02
N GLY A 197 24.33 0.28 -5.51
CA GLY A 197 23.07 0.60 -6.20
C GLY A 197 23.02 0.42 -7.71
N THR A 198 22.79 -0.81 -8.16
CA THR A 198 22.11 -0.99 -9.46
C THR A 198 20.60 -1.00 -9.18
N PRO A 199 19.81 -0.15 -9.84
CA PRO A 199 18.35 -0.19 -9.75
C PRO A 199 17.86 -1.59 -10.09
N VAL A 200 17.18 -2.29 -9.16
CA VAL A 200 16.59 -3.58 -9.51
C VAL A 200 15.27 -3.30 -10.22
N THR A 201 15.23 -3.63 -11.51
CA THR A 201 14.08 -3.45 -12.37
C THR A 201 13.17 -4.68 -12.24
N GLY A 202 12.25 -4.64 -11.29
CA GLY A 202 11.17 -5.61 -11.17
C GLY A 202 9.83 -4.92 -11.36
N ALA A 203 9.02 -5.37 -12.32
CA ALA A 203 7.64 -4.90 -12.44
C ALA A 203 6.84 -5.41 -11.22
N LEU A 204 6.18 -4.49 -10.51
CA LEU A 204 5.30 -4.81 -9.39
C LEU A 204 4.20 -5.80 -9.84
N PRO A 205 3.81 -6.75 -8.98
CA PRO A 205 2.84 -7.75 -9.37
C PRO A 205 1.48 -7.09 -9.57
N LYS A 206 0.76 -7.48 -10.63
CA LYS A 206 -0.64 -7.09 -10.78
C LYS A 206 -1.45 -7.75 -9.66
N ILE A 207 -2.19 -6.92 -8.95
CA ILE A 207 -2.88 -7.16 -7.66
C ILE A 207 -3.95 -8.27 -7.71
N SER A 208 -4.24 -8.87 -8.87
CA SER A 208 -5.28 -9.90 -9.03
C SER A 208 -5.07 -11.13 -8.13
N THR A 209 -3.83 -11.41 -7.72
CA THR A 209 -3.52 -12.56 -6.84
C THR A 209 -3.84 -12.29 -5.36
N LEU A 210 -3.81 -11.03 -4.90
CA LEU A 210 -4.16 -10.64 -3.52
C LEU A 210 -5.68 -10.57 -3.28
N GLN A 211 -6.47 -10.38 -4.35
CA GLN A 211 -7.93 -10.33 -4.31
C GLN A 211 -8.58 -11.64 -3.86
N GLN A 212 -7.88 -12.76 -3.99
CA GLN A 212 -8.40 -14.08 -3.63
C GLN A 212 -8.33 -14.35 -2.12
N ILE A 213 -7.43 -13.67 -1.40
CA ILE A 213 -7.29 -13.78 0.07
C ILE A 213 -8.37 -12.93 0.77
N VAL A 214 -8.60 -11.69 0.31
CA VAL A 214 -9.61 -10.79 0.90
C VAL A 214 -11.03 -11.33 0.72
N ARG A 215 -11.36 -11.94 -0.42
CA ARG A 215 -12.70 -12.55 -0.64
C ARG A 215 -13.01 -13.74 0.28
N ASN A 216 -11.99 -14.38 0.84
CA ASN A 216 -12.17 -15.53 1.73
C ASN A 216 -12.24 -15.12 3.22
N LEU A 217 -11.92 -13.86 3.56
CA LEU A 217 -12.01 -13.33 4.93
C LEU A 217 -13.33 -12.59 5.20
N VAL A 218 -14.08 -12.22 4.15
CA VAL A 218 -15.36 -11.50 4.21
C VAL A 218 -16.55 -12.42 3.81
N ARG A 219 -16.45 -13.71 4.12
CA ARG A 219 -17.53 -14.70 3.96
C ARG A 219 -17.67 -15.49 5.24
#